data_AF-A0A6J4FEE5-F1
#
_entry.id   AF-A0A6J4FEE5-F1
#
_cell.length_a   1.000
_cell.length_b   1.000
_cell.length_c   1.000
_cell.angle_alpha   90.00
_cell.angle_beta   90.00
_cell.angle_gamma   90.00
#
_symmetry.space_group_name_H-M   'P 1'
#
loop_
_entity.id
_entity.type
_entity.pdbx_description
1 polymer ?
#
loop_
_entity_poly.entity_id
_entity_poly.type
_entity_poly.pdbx_seq_one_letter_code
_entity_poly.pdbx_strand_id
1 'polypeptide(L)'
;MRALPGGDHASVVRRINATLQGPVVDILGDLVPELRRIPRRDALQAILDDVDLLHACFQAFRANPDNFAHVLVNKHKVSVEDAQALLECGRSLDQVIAMVVRSAAKRHFRRRLDGVTKPLRRRPKARRDLMARMMALFARPKREAPLPRSRGDILYEVFQDYLLHDWQVPIIPEYCQMPPALVRRLGERILDYRIAEDIRRLRADPDNPPAPTPVVMAGGTYQLPPPVEESKPAPAPITVADQRVSDGMAKLVTEPEATAKDERARLSDVLTADGKRLKASAFTIVLLDPKVRSVLPDSAQTVRITAILGIVNGQLGKLLVGELGLRTDQLAIFVMAAHAALGDDRFEKAFGVPGRPDYMAKLVDRAKAAGIGQHSDLKRIATFVTGLFAAAEAAQKKG
;
A
#
# COMPACT_ATOMS: atom_id res chain seq x y z
N MET A 1 9.80 -20.52 -15.22
CA MET A 1 8.35 -20.77 -15.02
C MET A 1 7.76 -21.37 -16.29
N ARG A 2 7.36 -22.65 -16.26
CA ARG A 2 6.73 -23.33 -17.41
C ARG A 2 5.29 -22.83 -17.58
N ALA A 3 4.95 -22.36 -18.78
CA ALA A 3 3.59 -21.96 -19.12
C ALA A 3 2.64 -23.18 -19.09
N LEU A 4 1.59 -23.11 -18.27
CA LEU A 4 0.51 -24.09 -18.27
C LEU A 4 -0.33 -23.94 -19.56
N PRO A 5 -0.88 -25.04 -20.10
CA PRO A 5 -1.54 -25.06 -21.40
C PRO A 5 -2.77 -24.14 -21.45
N GLY A 6 -2.86 -23.34 -22.51
CA GLY A 6 -3.85 -22.26 -22.70
C GLY A 6 -5.33 -22.66 -22.78
N GLY A 7 -5.68 -23.92 -22.54
CA GLY A 7 -7.07 -24.39 -22.43
C GLY A 7 -7.77 -24.03 -21.11
N ASP A 8 -7.00 -23.74 -20.04
CA ASP A 8 -7.55 -23.53 -18.70
C ASP A 8 -7.97 -22.08 -18.42
N HIS A 9 -7.39 -21.10 -19.12
CA HIS A 9 -7.67 -19.70 -18.81
C HIS A 9 -9.14 -19.32 -19.09
N ALA A 10 -9.70 -19.78 -20.20
CA ALA A 10 -11.09 -19.47 -20.56
C ALA A 10 -12.12 -20.17 -19.66
N SER A 11 -11.82 -21.37 -19.14
CA SER A 11 -12.65 -22.03 -18.11
C SER A 11 -12.59 -21.27 -16.79
N VAL A 12 -11.39 -20.86 -16.36
CA VAL A 12 -11.19 -20.07 -15.14
C VAL A 12 -11.94 -18.74 -15.20
N VAL A 13 -11.82 -17.99 -16.30
CA VAL A 13 -12.54 -16.70 -16.49
C VAL A 13 -14.06 -16.91 -16.47
N ARG A 14 -14.56 -17.98 -17.11
CA ARG A 14 -16.00 -18.30 -17.06
C ARG A 14 -16.48 -18.60 -15.66
N ARG A 15 -15.70 -19.36 -14.87
CA ARG A 15 -16.02 -19.68 -13.47
C ARG A 15 -16.02 -18.43 -12.59
N ILE A 16 -15.02 -17.56 -12.76
CA ILE A 16 -14.96 -16.27 -12.04
C ILE A 16 -16.19 -15.43 -12.37
N ASN A 17 -16.51 -15.25 -13.65
CA ASN A 17 -17.69 -14.47 -14.05
C ASN A 17 -19.00 -15.07 -13.54
N ALA A 18 -19.14 -16.40 -13.52
CA ALA A 18 -20.32 -17.05 -12.96
C ALA A 18 -20.44 -16.81 -11.45
N THR A 19 -19.32 -16.81 -10.73
CA THR A 19 -19.26 -16.54 -9.28
C THR A 19 -19.58 -15.07 -8.98
N LEU A 20 -19.03 -14.15 -9.79
CA LEU A 20 -19.29 -12.71 -9.68
C LEU A 20 -20.76 -12.38 -10.00
N GLN A 21 -21.35 -12.99 -11.03
CA GLN A 21 -22.78 -12.78 -11.40
C GLN A 21 -23.76 -13.50 -10.47
N GLY A 22 -23.27 -14.51 -9.73
CA GLY A 22 -24.07 -15.38 -8.89
C GLY A 22 -24.01 -14.95 -7.42
N PRO A 23 -23.33 -15.70 -6.56
CA PRO A 23 -23.32 -15.49 -5.12
C PRO A 23 -22.75 -14.13 -4.69
N VAL A 24 -21.74 -13.61 -5.38
CA VAL A 24 -21.12 -12.33 -5.00
C VAL A 24 -22.10 -11.17 -5.18
N VAL A 25 -22.82 -11.12 -6.30
CA VAL A 25 -23.85 -10.09 -6.54
C VAL A 25 -25.01 -10.24 -5.56
N ASP A 26 -25.38 -11.46 -5.15
CA ASP A 26 -26.43 -11.66 -4.16
C ASP A 26 -26.02 -11.04 -2.81
N ILE A 27 -24.82 -11.36 -2.31
CA ILE A 27 -24.28 -10.79 -1.06
C ILE A 27 -24.15 -9.26 -1.16
N LEU A 28 -23.62 -8.76 -2.28
CA LEU A 28 -23.47 -7.32 -2.50
C LEU A 28 -24.82 -6.60 -2.59
N GLY A 29 -25.86 -7.25 -3.11
CA GLY A 29 -27.22 -6.69 -3.14
C GLY A 29 -27.78 -6.42 -1.75
N ASP A 30 -27.39 -7.21 -0.75
CA ASP A 30 -27.78 -6.98 0.63
C ASP A 30 -27.00 -5.81 1.27
N LEU A 31 -25.73 -5.63 0.90
CA LEU A 31 -24.83 -4.63 1.49
C LEU A 31 -24.86 -3.25 0.79
N VAL A 32 -25.16 -3.20 -0.51
CA VAL A 32 -25.11 -1.99 -1.35
C VAL A 32 -26.51 -1.70 -1.90
N PRO A 33 -27.26 -0.74 -1.32
CA PRO A 33 -28.65 -0.46 -1.66
C PRO A 33 -28.89 -0.14 -3.14
N GLU A 34 -27.92 0.49 -3.80
CA GLU A 34 -27.98 0.85 -5.22
C GLU A 34 -28.13 -0.38 -6.11
N LEU A 35 -27.54 -1.53 -5.73
CA LEU A 35 -27.63 -2.78 -6.50
C LEU A 35 -29.01 -3.42 -6.46
N ARG A 36 -29.80 -3.20 -5.41
CA ARG A 36 -31.15 -3.79 -5.29
C ARG A 36 -32.09 -3.32 -6.38
N ARG A 37 -31.83 -2.16 -6.97
CA ARG A 37 -32.63 -1.59 -8.06
C ARG A 37 -32.28 -2.17 -9.43
N ILE A 38 -31.17 -2.90 -9.53
CA ILE A 38 -30.64 -3.42 -10.79
C ILE A 38 -31.03 -4.89 -10.93
N PRO A 39 -31.59 -5.34 -12.07
CA PRO A 39 -31.86 -6.75 -12.29
C PRO A 39 -30.59 -7.59 -12.13
N ARG A 40 -30.67 -8.69 -11.37
CA ARG A 40 -29.52 -9.58 -11.07
C ARG A 40 -28.70 -9.94 -12.31
N ARG A 41 -29.36 -10.21 -13.45
CA ARG A 41 -28.70 -10.58 -14.71
C ARG A 41 -27.79 -9.49 -15.25
N ASP A 42 -28.13 -8.23 -15.01
CA ASP A 42 -27.45 -7.06 -15.56
C ASP A 42 -26.55 -6.37 -14.51
N ALA A 43 -26.65 -6.78 -13.23
CA ALA A 43 -25.92 -6.20 -12.10
C ALA A 43 -24.40 -6.14 -12.31
N LEU A 44 -23.74 -7.24 -12.69
CA LEU A 44 -22.28 -7.20 -12.92
C LEU A 44 -21.90 -6.24 -14.05
N GLN A 45 -22.72 -6.13 -15.11
CA GLN A 45 -22.44 -5.21 -16.19
C GLN A 45 -22.59 -3.76 -15.72
N ALA A 46 -23.65 -3.46 -14.97
CA ALA A 46 -23.88 -2.14 -14.39
C ALA A 46 -22.76 -1.74 -13.42
N ILE A 47 -22.32 -2.66 -12.55
CA ILE A 47 -21.19 -2.47 -11.64
C ILE A 47 -19.91 -2.14 -12.43
N LEU A 48 -19.56 -2.93 -13.45
CA LEU A 48 -18.34 -2.69 -14.23
C LEU A 48 -18.40 -1.42 -15.11
N ASP A 49 -19.60 -0.91 -15.35
CA ASP A 49 -19.86 0.27 -16.16
C ASP A 49 -19.92 1.55 -15.32
N ASP A 50 -20.05 1.46 -13.99
CA ASP A 50 -20.13 2.57 -13.05
C ASP A 50 -19.01 2.44 -12.00
N VAL A 51 -18.05 3.36 -12.08
CA VAL A 51 -16.85 3.36 -11.25
C VAL A 51 -17.18 3.59 -9.77
N ASP A 52 -18.16 4.45 -9.48
CA ASP A 52 -18.54 4.78 -8.11
C ASP A 52 -19.27 3.61 -7.47
N LEU A 53 -20.18 2.97 -8.22
CA LEU A 53 -20.86 1.75 -7.79
C LEU A 53 -19.86 0.59 -7.55
N LEU A 54 -18.89 0.41 -8.43
CA LEU A 54 -17.83 -0.59 -8.24
C LEU A 54 -16.99 -0.30 -6.99
N HIS A 55 -16.66 0.97 -6.73
CA HIS A 55 -15.91 1.35 -5.54
C HIS A 55 -16.71 1.03 -4.27
N ALA A 56 -18.00 1.38 -4.23
CA ALA A 56 -18.89 1.03 -3.12
C ALA A 56 -18.96 -0.50 -2.89
N CYS A 57 -18.99 -1.29 -3.96
CA CYS A 57 -18.93 -2.75 -3.85
C CYS A 57 -17.63 -3.25 -3.21
N PHE A 58 -16.48 -2.68 -3.57
CA PHE A 58 -15.20 -3.02 -2.95
C PHE A 58 -15.14 -2.59 -1.47
N GLN A 59 -15.67 -1.42 -1.13
CA GLN A 59 -15.78 -0.99 0.27
C GLN A 59 -16.64 -1.95 1.10
N ALA A 60 -17.82 -2.33 0.59
CA ALA A 60 -18.70 -3.30 1.23
C ALA A 60 -18.03 -4.66 1.41
N PHE A 61 -17.29 -5.12 0.39
CA PHE A 61 -16.49 -6.35 0.44
C PHE A 61 -15.43 -6.31 1.56
N ARG A 62 -14.66 -5.23 1.65
CA ARG A 62 -13.61 -5.06 2.67
C ARG A 62 -14.16 -4.92 4.09
N ALA A 63 -15.33 -4.29 4.23
CA ALA A 63 -15.97 -4.08 5.53
C ALA A 63 -16.63 -5.34 6.09
N ASN A 64 -16.98 -6.33 5.24
CA ASN A 64 -17.76 -7.50 5.65
C ASN A 64 -17.13 -8.82 5.14
N PRO A 65 -15.86 -9.13 5.45
CA PRO A 65 -15.17 -10.30 4.90
C PRO A 65 -15.88 -11.63 5.21
N ASP A 66 -16.48 -11.73 6.40
CA ASP A 66 -17.19 -12.94 6.87
C ASP A 66 -18.34 -13.34 5.94
N ASN A 67 -19.05 -12.35 5.38
CA ASN A 67 -20.15 -12.60 4.44
C ASN A 67 -19.66 -13.26 3.14
N PHE A 68 -18.38 -13.08 2.77
CA PHE A 68 -17.78 -13.64 1.56
C PHE A 68 -16.98 -14.92 1.81
N ALA A 69 -16.78 -15.33 3.06
CA ALA A 69 -15.92 -16.45 3.46
C ALA A 69 -16.26 -17.77 2.72
N HIS A 70 -17.55 -18.01 2.44
CA HIS A 70 -18.03 -19.20 1.75
C HIS A 70 -17.79 -19.18 0.23
N VAL A 71 -17.56 -18.01 -0.37
CA VAL A 71 -17.21 -17.84 -1.78
C VAL A 71 -15.69 -17.87 -1.96
N LEU A 72 -14.96 -17.37 -0.96
CA LEU A 72 -13.50 -17.32 -0.93
C LEU A 72 -12.91 -18.65 -0.44
N VAL A 73 -13.12 -19.73 -1.20
CA VAL A 73 -12.63 -21.06 -0.85
C VAL A 73 -11.48 -21.51 -1.73
N ASN A 74 -10.53 -22.24 -1.15
CA ASN A 74 -9.43 -22.88 -1.89
C ASN A 74 -9.88 -24.19 -2.56
N LYS A 75 -8.94 -24.89 -3.23
CA LYS A 75 -9.19 -26.20 -3.88
C LYS A 75 -9.68 -27.28 -2.90
N HIS A 76 -9.41 -27.14 -1.60
CA HIS A 76 -9.83 -28.05 -0.54
C HIS A 76 -11.15 -27.63 0.15
N LYS A 77 -11.86 -26.63 -0.39
CA LYS A 77 -13.10 -26.08 0.19
C LYS A 77 -12.92 -25.44 1.57
N VAL A 78 -11.70 -25.02 1.91
CA VAL A 78 -11.42 -24.25 3.12
C VAL A 78 -11.44 -22.78 2.79
N SER A 79 -12.06 -21.97 3.66
CA SER A 79 -12.09 -20.51 3.51
C SER A 79 -10.68 -19.91 3.54
N VAL A 80 -10.48 -18.88 2.74
CA VAL A 80 -9.19 -18.23 2.52
C VAL A 80 -9.27 -16.78 3.02
N GLU A 81 -8.50 -16.47 4.06
CA GLU A 81 -8.38 -15.11 4.60
C GLU A 81 -7.27 -14.31 3.91
N ASP A 82 -6.22 -14.97 3.44
CA ASP A 82 -5.08 -14.33 2.76
C ASP A 82 -5.39 -14.01 1.30
N ALA A 83 -5.25 -12.74 0.91
CA ALA A 83 -5.49 -12.27 -0.45
C ALA A 83 -4.55 -12.90 -1.50
N GLN A 84 -3.38 -13.39 -1.08
CA GLN A 84 -2.39 -14.05 -1.95
C GLN A 84 -2.65 -15.55 -2.12
N ALA A 85 -3.45 -16.16 -1.25
CA ALA A 85 -3.74 -17.58 -1.33
C ALA A 85 -4.64 -17.93 -2.52
N LEU A 86 -4.43 -19.12 -3.08
CA LEU A 86 -5.11 -19.57 -4.29
C LEU A 86 -6.53 -20.05 -4.00
N LEU A 87 -7.50 -19.45 -4.70
CA LEU A 87 -8.89 -19.88 -4.70
C LEU A 87 -9.06 -21.17 -5.50
N GLU A 88 -10.25 -21.79 -5.41
CA GLU A 88 -10.63 -23.00 -6.16
C GLU A 88 -10.44 -22.85 -7.68
N CYS A 89 -10.51 -21.62 -8.20
CA CYS A 89 -10.28 -21.32 -9.61
C CYS A 89 -8.79 -21.24 -10.00
N GLY A 90 -7.85 -21.49 -9.07
CA GLY A 90 -6.41 -21.44 -9.30
C GLY A 90 -5.84 -20.03 -9.43
N ARG A 91 -6.58 -19.01 -8.99
CA ARG A 91 -6.18 -17.60 -8.97
C ARG A 91 -6.23 -17.08 -7.54
N SER A 92 -5.34 -16.17 -7.19
CA SER A 92 -5.43 -15.46 -5.90
C SER A 92 -6.54 -14.41 -5.93
N LEU A 93 -7.01 -13.98 -4.76
CA LEU A 93 -8.01 -12.92 -4.66
C LEU A 93 -7.51 -11.62 -5.30
N ASP A 94 -6.23 -11.25 -5.08
CA ASP A 94 -5.63 -10.07 -5.70
C ASP A 94 -5.63 -10.14 -7.23
N GLN A 95 -5.43 -11.32 -7.81
CA GLN A 95 -5.53 -11.50 -9.27
C GLN A 95 -6.96 -11.30 -9.78
N VAL A 96 -7.96 -11.77 -9.02
CA VAL A 96 -9.37 -11.56 -9.37
C VAL A 96 -9.74 -10.08 -9.25
N ILE A 97 -9.30 -9.39 -8.20
CA ILE A 97 -9.48 -7.94 -8.03
C ILE A 97 -8.86 -7.20 -9.22
N ALA A 98 -7.60 -7.47 -9.56
CA ALA A 98 -6.94 -6.86 -10.71
C ALA A 98 -7.72 -7.10 -12.02
N MET A 99 -8.27 -8.31 -12.22
CA MET A 99 -9.11 -8.61 -13.40
C MET A 99 -10.38 -7.75 -13.45
N VAL A 100 -11.05 -7.55 -12.31
CA VAL A 100 -12.25 -6.71 -12.19
C VAL A 100 -11.91 -5.25 -12.48
N VAL A 101 -10.87 -4.72 -11.83
CA VAL A 101 -10.38 -3.33 -12.02
C VAL A 101 -9.98 -3.07 -13.47
N ARG A 102 -9.22 -3.98 -14.09
CA ARG A 102 -8.85 -3.91 -15.52
C ARG A 102 -10.07 -3.90 -16.42
N SER A 103 -11.07 -4.74 -16.12
CA SER A 103 -12.31 -4.81 -16.91
C SER A 103 -13.10 -3.51 -16.83
N ALA A 104 -13.23 -2.92 -15.63
CA ALA A 104 -13.89 -1.64 -15.42
C ALA A 104 -13.14 -0.49 -16.10
N ALA A 105 -11.82 -0.40 -15.91
CA ALA A 105 -10.98 0.61 -16.55
C ALA A 105 -11.06 0.54 -18.08
N LYS A 106 -10.97 -0.67 -18.66
CA LYS A 106 -11.09 -0.87 -20.12
C LYS A 106 -12.43 -0.37 -20.65
N ARG A 107 -13.53 -0.65 -19.95
CA ARG A 107 -14.88 -0.18 -20.33
C ARG A 107 -14.97 1.33 -20.23
N HIS A 108 -14.46 1.90 -19.15
CA HIS A 108 -14.46 3.33 -18.91
C HIS A 108 -13.64 4.08 -19.98
N PHE A 109 -12.42 3.63 -20.27
CA PHE A 109 -11.55 4.23 -21.30
C PHE A 109 -12.20 4.19 -22.67
N ARG A 110 -12.78 3.06 -23.07
CA ARG A 110 -13.49 2.94 -24.34
C ARG A 110 -14.70 3.88 -24.41
N ARG A 111 -15.55 3.88 -23.38
CA ARG A 111 -16.73 4.75 -23.33
C ARG A 111 -16.35 6.23 -23.41
N ARG A 112 -15.26 6.63 -22.75
CA ARG A 112 -14.88 8.04 -22.66
C ARG A 112 -14.05 8.53 -23.84
N LEU A 113 -13.14 7.72 -24.38
CA LEU A 113 -12.22 8.12 -25.46
C LEU A 113 -12.74 7.79 -26.86
N ASP A 114 -13.51 6.71 -27.00
CA ASP A 114 -14.03 6.27 -28.30
C ASP A 114 -15.50 6.72 -28.52
N GLY A 115 -16.09 7.39 -27.52
CA GLY A 115 -17.50 7.73 -27.48
C GLY A 115 -18.39 6.57 -27.05
N VAL A 116 -19.72 6.78 -27.03
CA VAL A 116 -20.70 5.76 -26.62
C VAL A 116 -20.36 4.46 -27.31
N THR A 117 -19.94 3.49 -26.49
CA THR A 117 -19.60 2.14 -26.92
C THR A 117 -20.70 1.67 -27.85
N LYS A 118 -20.44 1.62 -29.16
CA LYS A 118 -21.35 0.95 -30.09
C LYS A 118 -21.57 -0.42 -29.46
N PRO A 119 -22.79 -0.75 -28.98
CA PRO A 119 -23.02 -2.01 -28.28
C PRO A 119 -22.48 -3.07 -29.21
N LEU A 120 -21.54 -3.90 -28.73
CA LEU A 120 -20.88 -4.97 -29.47
C LEU A 120 -21.90 -5.53 -30.44
N ARG A 121 -21.77 -5.16 -31.72
CA ARG A 121 -22.84 -5.27 -32.72
C ARG A 121 -23.36 -6.68 -32.62
N ARG A 122 -24.53 -6.85 -31.98
CA ARG A 122 -25.17 -8.15 -31.80
C ARG A 122 -25.31 -8.63 -33.23
N ARG A 123 -24.46 -9.57 -33.65
CA ARG A 123 -24.42 -10.05 -35.04
C ARG A 123 -25.89 -10.33 -35.36
N PRO A 124 -26.53 -9.61 -36.32
CA PRO A 124 -27.88 -9.95 -36.68
C PRO A 124 -27.83 -11.43 -37.02
N LYS A 125 -28.66 -12.24 -36.35
CA LYS A 125 -28.88 -13.63 -36.74
C LYS A 125 -29.58 -13.57 -38.10
N ALA A 126 -28.82 -13.22 -39.14
CA ALA A 126 -29.21 -13.45 -40.50
C ALA A 126 -29.48 -14.94 -40.57
N ARG A 127 -30.73 -15.30 -40.87
CA ARG A 127 -31.14 -16.64 -41.27
C ARG A 127 -30.33 -16.97 -42.52
N ARG A 128 -29.11 -17.44 -42.33
CA ARG A 128 -28.17 -17.74 -43.41
C ARG A 128 -28.54 -19.11 -43.94
N ASP A 129 -28.99 -19.08 -45.17
CA ASP A 129 -29.43 -20.19 -45.98
C ASP A 129 -28.42 -21.36 -45.99
N LEU A 130 -28.91 -22.59 -46.00
CA LEU A 130 -28.09 -23.81 -45.86
C LEU A 130 -27.05 -23.92 -47.00
N MET A 131 -27.42 -23.46 -48.20
CA MET A 131 -26.55 -23.35 -49.38
C MET A 131 -25.32 -22.45 -49.13
N ALA A 132 -25.46 -21.37 -48.35
CA ALA A 132 -24.36 -20.46 -48.05
C ALA A 132 -23.32 -21.07 -47.09
N ARG A 133 -23.71 -22.05 -46.26
CA ARG A 133 -22.78 -22.80 -45.41
C ARG A 133 -21.92 -23.78 -46.20
N MET A 134 -22.44 -24.34 -47.28
CA MET A 134 -21.68 -25.28 -48.12
C MET A 134 -20.62 -24.56 -48.95
N MET A 135 -20.94 -23.36 -49.48
CA MET A 135 -19.96 -22.51 -50.19
C MET A 135 -18.88 -21.91 -49.26
N ALA A 136 -19.18 -21.67 -47.98
CA ALA A 136 -18.22 -21.11 -47.02
C ALA A 136 -17.09 -22.07 -46.64
N LEU A 137 -17.26 -23.38 -46.85
CA LEU A 137 -16.23 -24.39 -46.56
C LEU A 137 -15.12 -24.43 -47.64
N PHE A 138 -15.40 -23.96 -48.86
CA PHE A 138 -14.41 -23.84 -49.94
C PHE A 138 -13.73 -22.46 -49.99
N ALA A 139 -14.29 -21.47 -49.30
CA ALA A 139 -13.69 -20.14 -49.20
C ALA A 139 -12.54 -20.15 -48.17
N ARG A 140 -11.30 -20.07 -48.68
CA ARG A 140 -10.10 -19.86 -47.86
C ARG A 140 -10.35 -18.66 -46.92
N PRO A 141 -10.20 -18.80 -45.59
CA PRO A 141 -10.52 -17.72 -44.68
C PRO A 141 -9.62 -16.54 -45.01
N LYS A 142 -10.22 -15.49 -45.57
CA LYS A 142 -9.56 -14.20 -45.79
C LYS A 142 -9.10 -13.75 -44.42
N ARG A 143 -7.78 -13.75 -44.17
CA ARG A 143 -7.19 -13.22 -42.93
C ARG A 143 -7.70 -11.80 -42.77
N GLU A 144 -8.68 -11.60 -41.90
CA GLU A 144 -9.20 -10.28 -41.57
C GLU A 144 -8.03 -9.50 -40.96
N ALA A 145 -7.64 -8.41 -41.61
CA ALA A 145 -6.65 -7.50 -41.06
C ALA A 145 -7.10 -7.07 -39.64
N PRO A 146 -6.18 -7.02 -38.67
CA PRO A 146 -6.54 -6.63 -37.31
C PRO A 146 -7.22 -5.25 -37.36
N LEU A 147 -8.40 -5.16 -36.75
CA LEU A 147 -9.13 -3.91 -36.63
C LEU A 147 -8.24 -2.84 -36.00
N PRO A 148 -8.31 -1.57 -36.45
CA PRO A 148 -7.53 -0.50 -35.85
C PRO A 148 -7.85 -0.42 -34.35
N ARG A 149 -6.81 -0.40 -33.52
CA ARG A 149 -6.96 -0.29 -32.07
C ARG A 149 -7.61 1.05 -31.73
N SER A 150 -8.63 1.00 -30.89
CA SER A 150 -9.32 2.20 -30.40
C SER A 150 -8.42 3.02 -29.48
N ARG A 151 -8.73 4.31 -29.26
CA ARG A 151 -7.95 5.14 -28.34
C ARG A 151 -8.02 4.59 -26.92
N GLY A 152 -9.20 4.09 -26.53
CA GLY A 152 -9.41 3.40 -25.27
C GLY A 152 -8.55 2.15 -25.13
N ASP A 153 -8.42 1.35 -26.19
CA ASP A 153 -7.57 0.15 -26.18
C ASP A 153 -6.08 0.47 -26.05
N ILE A 154 -5.61 1.51 -26.74
CA ILE A 154 -4.21 1.94 -26.66
C ILE A 154 -3.88 2.39 -25.23
N LEU A 155 -4.75 3.20 -24.61
CA LEU A 155 -4.54 3.64 -23.23
C LEU A 155 -4.59 2.45 -22.26
N TYR A 156 -5.56 1.53 -22.44
CA TYR A 156 -5.68 0.33 -21.62
C TYR A 156 -4.42 -0.55 -21.70
N GLU A 157 -3.86 -0.78 -22.88
CA GLU A 157 -2.66 -1.60 -23.05
C GLU A 157 -1.45 -1.05 -22.27
N VAL A 158 -1.37 0.27 -22.11
CA VAL A 158 -0.30 0.90 -21.32
C VAL A 158 -0.57 0.81 -19.82
N PHE A 159 -1.85 0.83 -19.41
CA PHE A 159 -2.24 0.78 -17.99
C PHE A 159 -2.41 -0.63 -17.42
N GLN A 160 -2.63 -1.65 -18.26
CA GLN A 160 -3.07 -2.96 -17.81
C GLN A 160 -2.15 -3.59 -16.75
N ASP A 161 -0.84 -3.35 -16.83
CA ASP A 161 0.14 -3.91 -15.90
C ASP A 161 0.13 -3.18 -14.55
N TYR A 162 -0.36 -1.94 -14.51
CA TYR A 162 -0.45 -1.11 -13.30
C TYR A 162 -1.85 -1.14 -12.66
N LEU A 163 -2.88 -1.68 -13.33
CA LEU A 163 -4.23 -1.83 -12.77
C LEU A 163 -4.33 -3.13 -11.97
N LEU A 164 -3.92 -3.05 -10.69
CA LEU A 164 -3.72 -4.19 -9.80
C LEU A 164 -4.63 -4.15 -8.57
N HIS A 165 -5.05 -2.96 -8.13
CA HIS A 165 -5.65 -2.78 -6.81
C HIS A 165 -7.02 -2.10 -6.87
N ASP A 166 -7.87 -2.44 -5.92
CA ASP A 166 -9.22 -1.90 -5.73
C ASP A 166 -9.22 -0.39 -5.45
N TRP A 167 -8.20 0.14 -4.78
CA TRP A 167 -8.07 1.58 -4.53
C TRP A 167 -7.93 2.43 -5.79
N GLN A 168 -7.57 1.82 -6.92
CA GLN A 168 -7.43 2.52 -8.19
C GLN A 168 -8.78 2.83 -8.85
N VAL A 169 -9.86 2.14 -8.45
CA VAL A 169 -11.19 2.31 -9.03
C VAL A 169 -11.62 3.78 -9.09
N PRO A 170 -11.66 4.53 -7.96
CA PRO A 170 -12.06 5.95 -7.99
C PRO A 170 -11.12 6.86 -8.80
N ILE A 171 -9.91 6.39 -9.15
CA ILE A 171 -8.89 7.15 -9.89
C ILE A 171 -9.00 6.92 -11.41
N ILE A 172 -9.68 5.85 -11.84
CA ILE A 172 -9.89 5.51 -13.26
C ILE A 172 -10.33 6.71 -14.13
N PRO A 173 -11.26 7.59 -13.70
CA PRO A 173 -11.66 8.75 -14.49
C PRO A 173 -10.51 9.74 -14.76
N GLU A 174 -9.55 9.86 -13.85
CA GLU A 174 -8.36 10.69 -14.02
C GLU A 174 -7.30 10.00 -14.89
N TYR A 175 -7.14 8.68 -14.76
CA TYR A 175 -6.27 7.90 -15.65
C TYR A 175 -6.69 8.02 -17.13
N CYS A 176 -8.00 8.11 -17.39
CA CYS A 176 -8.54 8.29 -18.73
C CYS A 176 -8.06 9.58 -19.42
N GLN A 177 -7.67 10.58 -18.63
CA GLN A 177 -7.19 11.88 -19.12
C GLN A 177 -5.66 11.91 -19.29
N MET A 178 -4.94 10.85 -18.92
CA MET A 178 -3.48 10.82 -19.03
C MET A 178 -3.01 10.46 -20.45
N PRO A 179 -2.00 11.16 -21.00
CA PRO A 179 -1.37 10.76 -22.25
C PRO A 179 -0.65 9.40 -22.11
N PRO A 180 -0.77 8.47 -23.08
CA PRO A 180 -0.08 7.17 -23.02
C PRO A 180 1.45 7.28 -22.87
N ALA A 181 2.06 8.34 -23.42
CA ALA A 181 3.49 8.61 -23.27
C ALA A 181 3.88 8.89 -21.81
N LEU A 182 3.06 9.64 -21.08
CA LEU A 182 3.30 9.95 -19.66
C LEU A 182 3.24 8.69 -18.81
N VAL A 183 2.26 7.82 -19.05
CA VAL A 183 2.11 6.56 -18.30
C VAL A 183 3.31 5.63 -18.53
N ARG A 184 3.81 5.53 -19.77
CA ARG A 184 5.05 4.77 -20.07
C ARG A 184 6.27 5.36 -19.38
N ARG A 185 6.38 6.69 -19.31
CA ARG A 185 7.48 7.38 -18.63
C ARG A 185 7.46 7.15 -17.11
N LEU A 186 6.27 7.13 -16.51
CA LEU A 186 6.12 6.88 -15.07
C LEU A 186 6.39 5.42 -14.72
N GLY A 187 5.95 4.49 -15.56
CA GLY A 187 6.07 3.06 -15.30
C GLY A 187 5.37 2.69 -13.98
N GLU A 188 6.06 1.92 -13.14
CA GLU A 188 5.56 1.46 -11.84
C GLU A 188 5.32 2.62 -10.84
N ARG A 189 5.99 3.77 -11.01
CA ARG A 189 5.81 4.94 -10.12
C ARG A 189 4.38 5.47 -10.13
N ILE A 190 3.57 5.14 -11.14
CA ILE A 190 2.16 5.51 -11.16
C ILE A 190 1.38 4.93 -9.97
N LEU A 191 1.85 3.83 -9.39
CA LEU A 191 1.26 3.18 -8.21
C LEU A 191 1.48 3.97 -6.91
N ASP A 192 2.42 4.91 -6.91
CA ASP A 192 2.69 5.79 -5.77
C ASP A 192 1.60 6.88 -5.64
N TYR A 193 0.91 7.20 -6.75
CA TYR A 193 -0.11 8.25 -6.82
C TYR A 193 -1.49 7.67 -6.52
N ARG A 194 -1.79 7.55 -5.23
CA ARG A 194 -3.03 6.92 -4.72
C ARG A 194 -4.22 7.85 -4.59
N ILE A 195 -4.07 9.11 -4.99
CA ILE A 195 -5.12 10.13 -4.89
C ILE A 195 -5.35 10.73 -6.28
N ALA A 196 -6.63 10.91 -6.65
CA ALA A 196 -7.03 11.52 -7.91
C ALA A 196 -6.39 12.91 -8.12
N GLU A 197 -6.26 13.69 -7.04
CA GLU A 197 -5.63 15.01 -7.06
C GLU A 197 -4.15 14.95 -7.46
N ASP A 198 -3.40 13.95 -6.99
CA ASP A 198 -1.99 13.85 -7.37
C ASP A 198 -1.84 13.49 -8.85
N ILE A 199 -2.76 12.69 -9.41
CA ILE A 199 -2.82 12.41 -10.85
C ILE A 199 -3.14 13.69 -11.65
N ARG A 200 -4.02 14.56 -11.14
CA ARG A 200 -4.31 15.85 -11.78
C ARG A 200 -3.08 16.76 -11.79
N ARG A 201 -2.36 16.85 -10.67
CA ARG A 201 -1.11 17.63 -10.58
C ARG A 201 -0.02 17.08 -11.49
N LEU A 202 0.12 15.76 -11.53
CA LEU A 202 1.06 15.06 -12.42
C LEU A 202 0.76 15.29 -13.90
N ARG A 203 -0.52 15.47 -14.25
CA ARG A 203 -0.93 15.82 -15.61
C ARG A 203 -0.66 17.29 -15.94
N ALA A 204 -0.78 18.18 -14.95
CA ALA A 204 -0.54 19.61 -15.12
C ALA A 204 0.96 19.92 -15.29
N ASP A 205 1.82 19.26 -14.53
CA ASP A 205 3.28 19.36 -14.65
C ASP A 205 3.90 17.96 -14.82
N PRO A 206 3.96 17.46 -16.06
CA PRO A 206 4.44 16.12 -16.31
C PRO A 206 5.97 16.01 -16.14
N ASP A 207 6.70 17.11 -16.35
CA ASP A 207 8.17 17.11 -16.38
C ASP A 207 8.79 17.26 -14.99
N ASN A 208 8.09 17.90 -14.05
CA ASN A 208 8.46 17.91 -12.64
C ASN A 208 7.36 17.23 -11.80
N PRO A 209 7.34 15.88 -11.74
CA PRO A 209 6.28 15.15 -11.07
C PRO A 209 6.23 15.50 -9.57
N PRO A 210 5.08 15.91 -9.03
CA PRO A 210 4.95 16.24 -7.62
C PRO A 210 5.23 15.00 -6.76
N ALA A 211 5.74 15.21 -5.54
CA ALA A 211 5.83 14.12 -4.58
C ALA A 211 4.43 13.56 -4.30
N PRO A 212 4.26 12.23 -4.27
CA PRO A 212 2.97 11.61 -3.99
C PRO A 212 2.50 12.00 -2.58
N THR A 213 1.22 12.31 -2.43
CA THR A 213 0.68 12.65 -1.12
C THR A 213 0.67 11.39 -0.26
N PRO A 214 1.26 11.42 0.96
CA PRO A 214 1.27 10.27 1.83
C PRO A 214 -0.16 9.92 2.24
N VAL A 215 -0.61 8.72 1.86
CA VAL A 215 -1.91 8.20 2.27
C VAL A 215 -1.79 7.57 3.65
N VAL A 216 -2.49 8.13 4.64
CA VAL A 216 -2.62 7.51 5.96
C VAL A 216 -3.73 6.47 5.90
N MET A 217 -3.37 5.19 5.96
CA MET A 217 -4.33 4.08 6.01
C MET A 217 -4.88 3.95 7.45
N ALA A 218 -5.93 4.68 7.79
CA ALA A 218 -6.67 4.48 9.03
C ALA A 218 -7.90 3.60 8.76
N GLY A 219 -7.96 2.40 9.37
CA GLY A 219 -9.18 1.57 9.39
C GLY A 219 -9.61 0.95 8.06
N GLY A 220 -8.72 0.81 7.07
CA GLY A 220 -9.05 0.18 5.78
C GLY A 220 -9.81 1.09 4.81
N THR A 221 -10.07 2.35 5.19
CA THR A 221 -10.66 3.38 4.34
C THR A 221 -9.64 4.47 4.01
N TYR A 222 -9.62 4.89 2.75
CA TYR A 222 -8.78 5.98 2.27
C TYR A 222 -9.36 7.32 2.72
N GLN A 223 -8.90 7.83 3.86
CA GLN A 223 -9.30 9.16 4.33
C GLN A 223 -8.20 10.15 3.94
N LEU A 224 -8.57 11.19 3.16
CA LEU A 224 -7.70 12.33 2.92
C LEU A 224 -7.30 12.93 4.28
N PRO A 225 -6.05 13.38 4.46
CA PRO A 225 -5.69 14.19 5.61
C PRO A 225 -6.67 15.36 5.70
N PRO A 226 -7.11 15.76 6.90
CA PRO A 226 -7.87 17.00 7.04
C PRO A 226 -7.07 18.12 6.35
N PRO A 227 -7.72 18.99 5.56
CA PRO A 227 -7.02 20.13 4.98
C PRO A 227 -6.33 20.86 6.12
N VAL A 228 -5.03 21.09 5.97
CA VAL A 228 -4.26 21.91 6.90
C VAL A 228 -4.85 23.32 6.75
N GLU A 229 -5.80 23.66 7.63
CA GLU A 229 -6.23 25.04 7.77
C GLU A 229 -4.97 25.82 8.14
N GLU A 230 -4.54 26.70 7.23
CA GLU A 230 -3.57 27.74 7.53
C GLU A 230 -4.07 28.50 8.76
N SER A 231 -3.50 28.19 9.91
CA SER A 231 -3.81 28.84 11.18
C SER A 231 -3.46 30.32 11.03
N LYS A 232 -4.47 31.16 10.80
CA LYS A 232 -4.35 32.60 11.01
C LYS A 232 -3.85 32.82 12.44
N PRO A 233 -2.80 33.64 12.65
CA PRO A 233 -2.29 33.92 13.99
C PRO A 233 -3.40 34.60 14.81
N ALA A 234 -3.82 33.94 15.89
CA ALA A 234 -4.71 34.55 16.86
C ALA A 234 -4.01 35.76 17.52
N PRO A 235 -4.71 36.90 17.70
CA PRO A 235 -4.15 38.04 18.40
C PRO A 235 -3.92 37.72 19.87
N ALA A 236 -2.79 38.20 20.40
CA ALA A 236 -2.34 37.96 21.77
C ALA A 236 -3.40 38.38 22.81
N PRO A 237 -3.53 37.63 23.94
CA PRO A 237 -4.43 38.02 25.01
C PRO A 237 -3.88 39.22 25.78
N ILE A 238 -4.74 40.24 25.93
CA ILE A 238 -4.54 41.39 26.82
C ILE A 238 -4.61 40.89 28.26
N THR A 239 -3.53 41.09 29.01
CA THR A 239 -3.46 40.92 30.45
C THR A 239 -4.29 41.99 31.15
N VAL A 240 -5.38 41.59 31.79
CA VAL A 240 -6.00 42.39 32.86
C VAL A 240 -5.93 41.56 34.13
N ALA A 241 -5.12 42.05 35.06
CA ALA A 241 -5.09 41.58 36.43
C ALA A 241 -6.42 41.96 37.09
N ASP A 242 -7.09 40.98 37.70
CA ASP A 242 -7.94 41.28 38.83
C ASP A 242 -7.91 40.10 39.81
N GLN A 243 -7.36 40.40 40.99
CA GLN A 243 -7.37 39.54 42.16
C GLN A 243 -8.80 39.46 42.69
N ARG A 244 -9.35 38.25 42.73
CA ARG A 244 -10.38 37.92 43.71
C ARG A 244 -9.99 36.68 44.49
N VAL A 245 -9.65 36.96 45.74
CA VAL A 245 -9.54 36.03 46.86
C VAL A 245 -10.88 35.31 46.98
N SER A 246 -10.87 34.00 46.78
CA SER A 246 -11.97 33.10 47.08
C SER A 246 -11.41 32.04 48.02
N ASP A 247 -11.77 32.19 49.28
CA ASP A 247 -11.47 31.28 50.37
C ASP A 247 -12.01 29.88 50.09
N GLY A 248 -11.20 28.89 50.49
CA GLY A 248 -11.66 27.55 50.81
C GLY A 248 -11.82 26.62 49.61
N MET A 249 -10.75 25.87 49.29
CA MET A 249 -10.80 24.44 48.96
C MET A 249 -9.41 23.84 49.12
N ALA A 250 -9.40 22.55 49.49
CA ALA A 250 -8.28 21.80 50.04
C ALA A 250 -6.96 21.93 49.27
N LYS A 251 -5.88 21.99 50.05
CA LYS A 251 -4.49 21.84 49.59
C LYS A 251 -4.36 20.47 48.89
N LEU A 252 -4.33 20.48 47.56
CA LEU A 252 -3.97 19.31 46.76
C LEU A 252 -2.55 18.91 47.14
N VAL A 253 -2.46 17.72 47.71
CA VAL A 253 -1.24 17.02 48.06
C VAL A 253 -0.30 17.05 46.87
N THR A 254 0.89 17.61 47.10
CA THR A 254 2.03 17.59 46.20
C THR A 254 2.25 16.16 45.71
N GLU A 255 2.18 15.95 44.40
CA GLU A 255 2.45 14.67 43.77
C GLU A 255 3.82 14.16 44.23
N PRO A 256 3.93 12.90 44.67
CA PRO A 256 5.21 12.33 45.06
C PRO A 256 6.14 12.32 43.84
N GLU A 257 7.42 12.66 44.07
CA GLU A 257 8.50 12.57 43.09
C GLU A 257 8.32 11.31 42.22
N ALA A 258 8.04 11.53 40.94
CA ALA A 258 7.83 10.47 39.99
C ALA A 258 9.08 9.60 39.97
N THR A 259 8.99 8.43 40.61
CA THR A 259 9.96 7.35 40.47
C THR A 259 10.27 7.20 38.99
N ALA A 260 11.53 7.43 38.60
CA ALA A 260 11.96 7.46 37.21
C ALA A 260 11.39 6.24 36.47
N LYS A 261 10.34 6.46 35.67
CA LYS A 261 9.65 5.37 34.99
C LYS A 261 10.63 4.75 34.01
N ASP A 262 10.71 3.43 34.00
CA ASP A 262 11.51 2.74 33.02
C ASP A 262 10.88 2.95 31.63
N GLU A 263 11.47 3.84 30.84
CA GLU A 263 11.07 4.17 29.47
C GLU A 263 11.56 3.17 28.42
N ARG A 264 12.20 2.06 28.82
CA ARG A 264 12.72 1.04 27.89
C ARG A 264 11.64 0.55 26.95
N ALA A 265 12.02 0.34 25.69
CA ALA A 265 11.13 -0.31 24.74
C ALA A 265 10.81 -1.74 25.22
N ARG A 266 9.57 -2.18 25.07
CA ARG A 266 9.20 -3.57 25.37
C ARG A 266 9.46 -4.44 24.15
N LEU A 267 10.12 -5.57 24.34
CA LEU A 267 10.43 -6.49 23.24
C LEU A 267 9.16 -6.99 22.52
N SER A 268 8.04 -7.16 23.24
CA SER A 268 6.73 -7.51 22.67
C SER A 268 6.21 -6.48 21.67
N ASP A 269 6.55 -5.21 21.86
CA ASP A 269 5.99 -4.11 21.11
C ASP A 269 6.82 -3.86 19.84
N VAL A 270 8.13 -4.15 19.92
CA VAL A 270 9.11 -3.86 18.88
C VAL A 270 9.39 -5.07 17.97
N LEU A 271 9.17 -6.30 18.43
CA LEU A 271 9.42 -7.50 17.63
C LEU A 271 8.16 -8.02 16.95
N THR A 272 8.33 -8.72 15.82
CA THR A 272 7.28 -9.53 15.21
C THR A 272 6.88 -10.70 16.12
N ALA A 273 5.71 -11.30 15.90
CA ALA A 273 5.21 -12.41 16.72
C ALA A 273 6.16 -13.63 16.75
N ASP A 274 6.93 -13.84 15.68
CA ASP A 274 7.96 -14.89 15.61
C ASP A 274 9.29 -14.49 16.26
N GLY A 275 9.43 -13.23 16.70
CA GLY A 275 10.63 -12.68 17.32
C GLY A 275 11.85 -12.60 16.40
N LYS A 276 11.68 -12.83 15.08
CA LYS A 276 12.79 -12.90 14.11
C LYS A 276 13.11 -11.56 13.48
N ARG A 277 12.18 -10.60 13.48
CA ARG A 277 12.33 -9.28 12.86
C ARG A 277 11.81 -8.17 13.76
N LEU A 278 12.18 -6.94 13.45
CA LEU A 278 11.53 -5.77 14.05
C LEU A 278 10.17 -5.53 13.36
N LYS A 279 9.19 -5.12 14.15
CA LYS A 279 7.84 -4.77 13.71
C LYS A 279 7.85 -3.32 13.20
N ALA A 280 7.83 -3.13 11.89
CA ALA A 280 7.88 -1.80 11.27
C ALA A 280 6.80 -0.83 11.82
N SER A 281 5.59 -1.33 12.11
CA SER A 281 4.49 -0.51 12.64
C SER A 281 4.73 0.02 14.06
N ALA A 282 5.64 -0.58 14.82
CA ALA A 282 6.01 -0.09 16.16
C ALA A 282 6.72 1.27 16.11
N PHE A 283 7.33 1.60 14.97
CA PHE A 283 8.11 2.82 14.80
C PHE A 283 7.34 3.95 14.12
N THR A 284 6.14 3.69 13.59
CA THR A 284 5.41 4.69 12.79
C THR A 284 5.17 5.98 13.56
N ILE A 285 4.71 5.90 14.82
CA ILE A 285 4.45 7.10 15.65
C ILE A 285 5.76 7.82 16.00
N VAL A 286 6.79 7.06 16.33
CA VAL A 286 8.12 7.59 16.71
C VAL A 286 8.79 8.31 15.55
N LEU A 287 8.65 7.80 14.33
CA LEU A 287 9.21 8.43 13.12
C LEU A 287 8.49 9.72 12.72
N LEU A 288 7.30 9.98 13.25
CA LEU A 288 6.57 11.23 13.05
C LEU A 288 6.99 12.31 14.06
N ASP A 289 7.71 11.96 15.13
CA ASP A 289 8.19 12.93 16.12
C ASP A 289 9.22 13.90 15.48
N PRO A 290 8.98 15.23 15.54
CA PRO A 290 9.92 16.24 15.03
C PRO A 290 11.34 16.09 15.59
N LYS A 291 11.49 15.67 16.86
CA LYS A 291 12.81 15.49 17.49
C LYS A 291 13.59 14.38 16.82
N VAL A 292 12.95 13.24 16.57
CA VAL A 292 13.54 12.09 15.86
C VAL A 292 13.88 12.49 14.41
N ARG A 293 12.96 13.16 13.72
CA ARG A 293 13.16 13.59 12.32
C ARG A 293 14.29 14.60 12.15
N SER A 294 14.57 15.43 13.15
CA SER A 294 15.67 16.39 13.09
C SER A 294 17.06 15.74 13.13
N VAL A 295 17.14 14.50 13.62
CA VAL A 295 18.40 13.74 13.76
C VAL A 295 18.57 12.70 12.63
N LEU A 296 17.47 12.22 12.04
CA LEU A 296 17.52 11.21 11.00
C LEU A 296 18.07 11.76 9.67
N PRO A 297 18.97 11.03 9.00
CA PRO A 297 19.28 11.27 7.60
C PRO A 297 18.03 10.96 6.74
N ASP A 298 17.73 11.82 5.77
CA ASP A 298 16.60 11.67 4.82
C ASP A 298 15.21 11.51 5.47
N SER A 299 14.91 12.36 6.45
CA SER A 299 13.65 12.35 7.22
C SER A 299 12.36 12.57 6.41
N ALA A 300 12.46 12.82 5.10
CA ALA A 300 11.32 12.93 4.19
C ALA A 300 10.76 11.56 3.74
N GLN A 301 11.53 10.47 3.81
CA GLN A 301 11.15 9.16 3.26
C GLN A 301 10.68 8.15 4.31
N THR A 302 9.67 8.48 5.12
CA THR A 302 9.17 7.63 6.22
C THR A 302 8.83 6.19 5.78
N VAL A 303 8.29 6.01 4.58
CA VAL A 303 7.95 4.68 4.03
C VAL A 303 9.20 3.81 3.85
N ARG A 304 10.27 4.36 3.26
CA ARG A 304 11.55 3.65 3.08
C ARG A 304 12.17 3.29 4.43
N ILE A 305 12.11 4.21 5.39
CA ILE A 305 12.60 4.00 6.77
C ILE A 305 11.87 2.82 7.42
N THR A 306 10.54 2.76 7.31
CA THR A 306 9.77 1.63 7.87
C THR A 306 10.09 0.29 7.20
N ALA A 307 10.36 0.28 5.89
CA ALA A 307 10.76 -0.92 5.17
C ALA A 307 12.13 -1.44 5.64
N ILE A 308 13.11 -0.55 5.81
CA ILE A 308 14.44 -0.88 6.33
C ILE A 308 14.34 -1.51 7.72
N LEU A 309 13.55 -0.89 8.62
CA LEU A 309 13.33 -1.42 9.97
C LEU A 309 12.73 -2.85 9.95
N GLY A 310 11.83 -3.15 9.00
CA GLY A 310 11.23 -4.48 8.85
C GLY A 310 12.17 -5.58 8.33
N ILE A 311 13.34 -5.22 7.78
CA ILE A 311 14.36 -6.17 7.31
C ILE A 311 15.31 -6.56 8.46
N VAL A 312 15.41 -5.72 9.50
CA VAL A 312 16.34 -5.92 10.61
C VAL A 312 16.01 -7.17 11.42
N ASN A 313 17.04 -7.93 11.73
CA ASN A 313 17.01 -9.10 12.58
C ASN A 313 16.54 -8.75 14.00
N GLY A 314 15.57 -9.49 14.50
CA GLY A 314 15.05 -9.36 15.86
C GLY A 314 16.12 -9.54 16.93
N GLN A 315 17.21 -10.27 16.65
CA GLN A 315 18.34 -10.41 17.57
C GLN A 315 19.04 -9.08 17.87
N LEU A 316 19.16 -8.18 16.88
CA LEU A 316 19.70 -6.85 17.11
C LEU A 316 18.79 -6.07 18.06
N GLY A 317 17.47 -6.13 17.85
CA GLY A 317 16.48 -5.52 18.74
C GLY A 317 16.59 -6.05 20.16
N LYS A 318 16.72 -7.38 20.34
CA LYS A 318 16.90 -8.01 21.66
C LYS A 318 18.16 -7.54 22.37
N LEU A 319 19.28 -7.43 21.67
CA LEU A 319 20.53 -6.95 22.25
C LEU A 319 20.45 -5.46 22.59
N LEU A 320 19.98 -4.61 21.67
CA LEU A 320 19.92 -3.16 21.92
C LEU A 320 18.92 -2.80 23.03
N VAL A 321 17.76 -3.45 23.07
CA VAL A 321 16.75 -3.19 24.09
C VAL A 321 17.10 -3.88 25.42
N GLY A 322 17.55 -5.13 25.39
CA GLY A 322 17.86 -5.91 26.59
C GLY A 322 19.15 -5.47 27.27
N GLU A 323 20.21 -5.20 26.50
CA GLU A 323 21.55 -4.94 27.03
C GLU A 323 21.86 -3.45 27.20
N LEU A 324 21.31 -2.57 26.34
CA LEU A 324 21.52 -1.12 26.43
C LEU A 324 20.30 -0.39 27.01
N GLY A 325 19.15 -1.04 27.11
CA GLY A 325 17.92 -0.40 27.56
C GLY A 325 17.43 0.67 26.60
N LEU A 326 17.64 0.53 25.28
CA LEU A 326 17.20 1.55 24.34
C LEU A 326 15.67 1.67 24.31
N ARG A 327 15.21 2.92 24.26
CA ARG A 327 13.84 3.29 23.93
C ARG A 327 13.55 3.11 22.43
N THR A 328 12.29 3.18 22.03
CA THR A 328 11.87 2.96 20.63
C THR A 328 12.41 4.04 19.69
N ASP A 329 12.49 5.29 20.15
CA ASP A 329 13.12 6.43 19.43
C ASP A 329 14.62 6.23 19.23
N GLN A 330 15.32 5.87 20.30
CA GLN A 330 16.76 5.59 20.27
C GLN A 330 17.10 4.41 19.35
N LEU A 331 16.30 3.35 19.39
CA LEU A 331 16.46 2.18 18.53
C LEU A 331 16.28 2.56 17.04
N ALA A 332 15.26 3.36 16.71
CA ALA A 332 15.07 3.84 15.34
C ALA A 332 16.27 4.65 14.85
N ILE A 333 16.75 5.61 15.65
CA ILE A 333 17.93 6.42 15.31
C ILE A 333 19.17 5.54 15.11
N PHE A 334 19.40 4.57 16.02
CA PHE A 334 20.55 3.67 15.95
C PHE A 334 20.56 2.89 14.62
N VAL A 335 19.43 2.27 14.29
CA VAL A 335 19.29 1.45 13.08
C VAL A 335 19.46 2.30 11.81
N MET A 336 18.83 3.48 11.77
CA MET A 336 18.87 4.34 10.60
C MET A 336 20.23 5.00 10.38
N ALA A 337 20.92 5.41 11.45
CA ALA A 337 22.29 5.89 11.38
C ALA A 337 23.24 4.78 10.85
N ALA A 338 23.01 3.53 11.28
CA ALA A 338 23.79 2.40 10.79
C ALA A 338 23.53 2.12 9.30
N HIS A 339 22.26 2.18 8.87
CA HIS A 339 21.88 2.04 7.47
C HIS A 339 22.52 3.12 6.59
N ALA A 340 22.42 4.39 6.99
CA ALA A 340 23.00 5.50 6.25
C ALA A 340 24.53 5.40 6.13
N ALA A 341 25.21 4.90 7.17
CA ALA A 341 26.66 4.74 7.14
C ALA A 341 27.14 3.53 6.31
N LEU A 342 26.39 2.43 6.30
CA LEU A 342 26.78 1.20 5.61
C LEU A 342 26.30 1.15 4.14
N GLY A 343 25.13 1.72 3.85
CA GLY A 343 24.38 1.50 2.62
C GLY A 343 23.65 0.16 2.61
N ASP A 344 22.69 0.02 1.69
CA ASP A 344 21.68 -1.04 1.65
C ASP A 344 22.30 -2.46 1.72
N ASP A 345 23.24 -2.79 0.82
CA ASP A 345 23.84 -4.14 0.73
C ASP A 345 24.64 -4.56 1.98
N ARG A 346 25.46 -3.65 2.52
CA ARG A 346 26.31 -3.93 3.69
C ARG A 346 25.45 -3.99 4.95
N PHE A 347 24.44 -3.15 5.04
CA PHE A 347 23.48 -3.15 6.15
C PHE A 347 22.69 -4.45 6.20
N GLU A 348 22.13 -4.91 5.07
CA GLU A 348 21.37 -6.16 5.02
C GLU A 348 22.25 -7.38 5.38
N LYS A 349 23.49 -7.43 4.89
CA LYS A 349 24.44 -8.50 5.27
C LYS A 349 24.80 -8.49 6.76
N ALA A 350 24.90 -7.31 7.38
CA ALA A 350 25.27 -7.18 8.78
C ALA A 350 24.08 -7.45 9.72
N PHE A 351 22.92 -6.87 9.40
CA PHE A 351 21.77 -6.76 10.31
C PHE A 351 20.48 -7.40 9.78
N GLY A 352 20.44 -7.88 8.54
CA GLY A 352 19.28 -8.56 7.95
C GLY A 352 19.07 -9.98 8.49
N VAL A 353 18.30 -10.80 7.78
CA VAL A 353 18.04 -12.20 8.16
C VAL A 353 18.59 -13.13 7.07
N PRO A 354 19.68 -13.90 7.31
CA PRO A 354 20.43 -14.06 8.56
C PRO A 354 21.63 -13.08 8.68
N GLY A 355 21.57 -12.15 9.63
CA GLY A 355 22.65 -11.21 9.93
C GLY A 355 23.83 -11.86 10.66
N ARG A 356 24.83 -11.06 11.06
CA ARG A 356 26.08 -11.56 11.68
C ARG A 356 26.04 -11.40 13.21
N PRO A 357 25.75 -12.44 14.00
CA PRO A 357 25.55 -12.32 15.45
C PRO A 357 26.81 -11.82 16.19
N ASP A 358 27.99 -12.32 15.83
CA ASP A 358 29.26 -11.90 16.45
C ASP A 358 29.55 -10.41 16.20
N TYR A 359 29.13 -9.91 15.04
CA TYR A 359 29.28 -8.50 14.69
C TYR A 359 28.36 -7.63 15.55
N MET A 360 27.10 -8.05 15.72
CA MET A 360 26.12 -7.37 16.57
C MET A 360 26.55 -7.36 18.05
N ALA A 361 27.10 -8.45 18.56
CA ALA A 361 27.62 -8.53 19.93
C ALA A 361 28.75 -7.52 20.16
N LYS A 362 29.77 -7.53 19.28
CA LYS A 362 30.89 -6.56 19.36
C LYS A 362 30.44 -5.11 19.22
N LEU A 363 29.42 -4.86 18.41
CA LEU A 363 28.82 -3.53 18.26
C LEU A 363 28.19 -3.06 19.58
N VAL A 364 27.45 -3.93 20.25
CA VAL A 364 26.80 -3.65 21.54
C VAL A 364 27.84 -3.45 22.65
N ASP A 365 28.90 -4.25 22.69
CA ASP A 365 29.99 -4.08 23.65
C ASP A 365 30.68 -2.72 23.50
N ARG A 366 30.91 -2.28 22.25
CA ARG A 366 31.45 -0.95 21.97
C ARG A 366 30.48 0.17 22.37
N ALA A 367 29.17 -0.03 22.15
CA ALA A 367 28.15 0.93 22.57
C ALA A 367 28.11 1.06 24.10
N LYS A 368 28.18 -0.06 24.84
CA LYS A 368 28.31 -0.09 26.30
C LYS A 368 29.56 0.66 26.76
N ALA A 369 30.71 0.35 26.16
CA ALA A 369 31.98 1.01 26.50
C ALA A 369 31.94 2.54 26.26
N ALA A 370 31.16 3.00 25.27
CA ALA A 370 30.94 4.41 24.99
C ALA A 370 29.85 5.07 25.88
N GLY A 371 29.28 4.32 26.84
CA GLY A 371 28.21 4.78 27.72
C GLY A 371 26.90 5.06 26.99
N ILE A 372 26.63 4.35 25.89
CA ILE A 372 25.34 4.43 25.19
C ILE A 372 24.32 3.58 25.94
N GLY A 373 23.17 4.16 26.24
CA GLY A 373 22.07 3.47 26.91
C GLY A 373 20.81 4.32 26.97
N GLN A 374 19.85 3.92 27.81
CA GLN A 374 18.53 4.54 27.96
C GLN A 374 18.51 6.06 28.12
N HIS A 375 19.49 6.63 28.84
CA HIS A 375 19.56 8.08 29.09
C HIS A 375 20.39 8.85 28.06
N SER A 376 20.88 8.18 27.01
CA SER A 376 21.63 8.84 25.94
C SER A 376 20.71 9.68 25.07
N ASP A 377 21.15 10.89 24.73
CA ASP A 377 20.44 11.72 23.76
C ASP A 377 20.51 11.12 22.34
N LEU A 378 19.52 11.46 21.51
CA LEU A 378 19.40 10.91 20.15
C LEU A 378 20.59 11.28 19.25
N LYS A 379 21.14 12.49 19.41
CA LYS A 379 22.23 13.01 18.59
C LYS A 379 23.55 12.29 18.89
N ARG A 380 23.79 11.95 20.16
CA ARG A 380 24.93 11.18 20.66
C ARG A 380 24.88 9.77 20.10
N ILE A 381 23.71 9.13 20.08
CA ILE A 381 23.54 7.80 19.47
C ILE A 381 23.86 7.88 17.97
N ALA A 382 23.27 8.83 17.24
CA ALA A 382 23.50 8.98 15.81
C ALA A 382 25.00 9.21 15.50
N THR A 383 25.65 10.10 16.25
CA THR A 383 27.07 10.46 16.10
C THR A 383 27.99 9.29 16.44
N PHE A 384 27.67 8.53 17.49
CA PHE A 384 28.41 7.32 17.86
C PHE A 384 28.35 6.29 16.72
N VAL A 385 27.15 6.01 16.21
CA VAL A 385 26.95 5.00 15.18
C VAL A 385 27.67 5.40 13.89
N THR A 386 27.49 6.63 13.40
CA THR A 386 28.15 7.08 12.16
C THR A 386 29.67 7.11 12.30
N GLY A 387 30.19 7.59 13.44
CA GLY A 387 31.63 7.59 13.72
C GLY A 387 32.23 6.20 13.77
N LEU A 388 31.52 5.23 14.37
CA LEU A 388 31.97 3.84 14.46
C LEU A 388 32.15 3.20 13.08
N PHE A 389 31.20 3.41 12.17
CA PHE A 389 31.25 2.85 10.82
C PHE A 389 32.25 3.58 9.92
N ALA A 390 32.37 4.91 10.05
CA ALA A 390 33.38 5.68 9.34
C ALA A 390 34.81 5.23 9.70
N ALA A 391 35.07 5.00 10.99
CA ALA A 391 36.36 4.49 11.45
C ALA A 391 36.65 3.06 10.93
N ALA A 392 35.63 2.20 10.89
CA ALA A 392 35.76 0.85 10.36
C ALA A 392 36.09 0.85 8.85
N GLU A 393 35.47 1.74 8.08
CA GLU A 393 35.75 1.88 6.65
C GLU A 393 37.16 2.44 6.39
N ALA A 394 37.60 3.42 7.20
CA ALA A 394 38.96 3.97 7.10
C ALA A 394 40.04 2.92 7.42
N ALA A 395 39.78 2.01 8.37
CA ALA A 395 40.69 0.91 8.69
C ALA A 395 40.78 -0.12 7.54
N GLN A 396 39.66 -0.41 6.86
CA GLN A 396 39.62 -1.32 5.71
C GLN A 396 40.35 -0.78 4.47
N LYS A 397 40.45 0.54 4.31
CA LYS A 397 41.18 1.16 3.19
C LYS A 397 42.70 1.20 3.39
N LYS A 398 43.19 0.95 4.60
CA LYS A 398 44.61 1.04 4.97
C LYS A 398 45.32 -0.31 5.05
N GLY A 399 44.57 -1.42 5.13
CA GLY A 399 45.08 -2.78 5.04
C GLY A 399 44.74 -3.38 3.70
#